data_AF-A0A835Q8N5-F1
#
_entry.id   AF-A0A835Q8N5-F1
#
_cell.length_a   1.000
_cell.length_b   1.000
_cell.length_c   1.000
_cell.angle_alpha   90.00
_cell.angle_beta   90.00
_cell.angle_gamma   90.00
#
_symmetry.space_group_name_H-M   'P 1'
#
loop_
_entity.id
_entity.type
_entity.pdbx_description
1 polymer ?
#
loop_
_entity_poly.entity_id
_entity_poly.type
_entity_poly.pdbx_seq_one_letter_code
_entity_poly.pdbx_strand_id
1 'polypeptide(L)'
;MPYENGRWTNGGLLCLLLLRIAAVFFTSTAALSMGFNKQSITKAVAIVGTKTLYHSYAAKFHQTPAFIFLVVANAVASIYNPVVLLCSFFSKGKALHNMMLRYTDLVVFAVTATGAAAGASMAELGRNGNLHARWSPICDQFGGFCLRSDVAIAASFVGAFLHMILIAVSLADGIQTSSKD
;
A
#
# COMPACT_ATOMS: atom_id res chain seq x y z
N MET A 1 27.87 25.86 -5.33
CA MET A 1 26.92 25.43 -6.37
C MET A 1 25.54 25.94 -5.98
N PRO A 2 25.03 27.02 -6.59
CA PRO A 2 23.69 27.47 -6.31
C PRO A 2 22.72 26.58 -7.09
N TYR A 3 21.84 25.89 -6.35
CA TYR A 3 20.64 25.27 -6.90
C TYR A 3 19.77 26.40 -7.48
N GLU A 4 19.82 26.60 -8.80
CA GLU A 4 18.89 27.50 -9.47
C GLU A 4 17.48 26.95 -9.28
N ASN A 5 16.60 27.82 -8.78
CA ASN A 5 15.20 27.52 -8.56
C ASN A 5 14.55 27.22 -9.92
N GLY A 6 14.34 25.94 -10.21
CA GLY A 6 13.26 25.51 -11.09
C GLY A 6 11.96 26.11 -10.57
N ARG A 7 11.58 27.25 -11.13
CA ARG A 7 10.36 27.98 -10.79
C ARG A 7 9.21 27.17 -11.38
N TRP A 8 8.74 26.19 -10.61
CA TRP A 8 7.50 25.49 -10.89
C TRP A 8 6.43 26.52 -11.21
N THR A 9 5.80 26.39 -12.38
CA THR A 9 4.55 27.12 -12.62
C THR A 9 3.55 26.66 -11.55
N ASN A 10 2.67 27.55 -11.10
CA ASN A 10 1.69 27.22 -10.04
C ASN A 10 0.89 25.94 -10.36
N GLY A 11 0.72 25.60 -11.64
CA GLY A 11 0.09 24.36 -12.11
C GLY A 11 0.88 23.08 -11.83
N GLY A 12 2.21 23.08 -11.95
CA GLY A 12 3.03 21.90 -11.69
C GLY A 12 3.06 21.52 -10.21
N LEU A 13 3.17 22.53 -9.33
CA LEU A 13 3.08 22.35 -7.88
C LEU A 13 1.69 21.80 -7.47
N LEU A 14 0.62 22.36 -8.05
CA LEU A 14 -0.74 21.87 -7.82
C LEU A 14 -0.92 20.41 -8.25
N CYS A 15 -0.38 20.03 -9.41
CA CYS A 15 -0.44 18.66 -9.91
C CYS A 15 0.24 17.67 -8.95
N LEU A 16 1.44 18.00 -8.45
CA LEU A 16 2.16 17.18 -7.45
C LEU A 16 1.38 17.05 -6.13
N LEU A 17 0.78 18.14 -5.66
CA LEU A 17 -0.05 18.13 -4.45
C LEU A 17 -1.28 17.23 -4.62
N LEU A 18 -1.97 17.33 -5.76
CA LEU A 18 -3.12 16.48 -6.07
C LEU A 18 -2.73 15.00 -6.15
N LEU A 19 -1.60 14.67 -6.77
CA LEU A 19 -1.07 13.30 -6.81
C LEU A 19 -0.78 12.74 -5.41
N ARG A 20 -0.17 13.54 -4.52
CA ARG A 20 0.07 13.11 -3.13
C ARG A 20 -1.24 12.88 -2.37
N ILE A 21 -2.21 13.77 -2.50
CA ILE A 21 -3.52 13.64 -1.83
C ILE A 21 -4.24 12.39 -2.33
N ALA A 22 -4.25 12.15 -3.65
CA ALA A 22 -4.84 10.96 -4.23
C ALA A 22 -4.13 9.69 -3.72
N ALA A 23 -2.79 9.67 -3.70
CA ALA A 23 -2.02 8.52 -3.21
C ALA A 23 -2.31 8.21 -1.73
N VAL A 24 -2.46 9.23 -0.87
CA VAL A 24 -2.86 9.08 0.53
C VAL A 24 -4.27 8.49 0.65
N PHE A 25 -5.21 8.94 -0.18
CA PHE A 25 -6.58 8.43 -0.17
C PHE A 25 -6.63 6.94 -0.52
N PHE A 26 -5.92 6.51 -1.57
CA PHE A 26 -5.89 5.10 -1.97
C PHE A 26 -5.18 4.21 -0.94
N THR A 27 -4.02 4.65 -0.41
CA THR A 27 -3.26 3.88 0.60
C THR A 27 -4.00 3.79 1.93
N SER A 28 -4.62 4.87 2.40
CA SER A 28 -5.47 4.83 3.61
C SER A 28 -6.69 3.93 3.42
N THR A 29 -7.35 3.99 2.27
CA THR A 29 -8.48 3.09 1.96
C THR A 29 -8.03 1.62 1.98
N ALA A 30 -6.88 1.30 1.39
CA ALA A 30 -6.30 -0.05 1.43
C ALA A 30 -6.00 -0.51 2.87
N ALA A 31 -5.32 0.33 3.67
CA ALA A 31 -4.99 0.01 5.06
C ALA A 31 -6.23 -0.15 5.94
N LEU A 32 -7.22 0.73 5.82
CA LEU A 32 -8.45 0.70 6.62
C LEU A 32 -9.35 -0.47 6.24
N SER A 33 -9.56 -0.69 4.94
CA SER A 33 -10.40 -1.78 4.45
C SER A 33 -9.86 -3.14 4.88
N MET A 34 -8.53 -3.32 4.85
CA MET A 34 -7.88 -4.55 5.28
C MET A 34 -7.73 -4.64 6.80
N GLY A 35 -7.37 -3.55 7.48
CA GLY A 35 -7.19 -3.50 8.94
C GLY A 35 -8.49 -3.70 9.72
N PHE A 36 -9.62 -3.21 9.20
CA PHE A 36 -10.95 -3.48 9.76
C PHE A 36 -11.59 -4.75 9.20
N ASN A 37 -10.88 -5.51 8.35
CA ASN A 37 -11.38 -6.77 7.86
C ASN A 37 -11.26 -7.86 8.95
N LYS A 38 -12.34 -8.05 9.70
CA LYS A 38 -12.50 -9.12 10.68
C LYS A 38 -13.69 -9.97 10.27
N GLN A 39 -13.44 -11.21 9.86
CA GLN A 39 -14.49 -12.17 9.59
C GLN A 39 -14.19 -13.50 10.28
N SER A 40 -14.98 -13.84 11.29
CA SER A 40 -14.89 -15.12 11.99
C SER A 40 -16.02 -16.05 11.56
N ILE A 41 -15.69 -17.24 11.06
CA ILE A 41 -16.69 -18.24 10.68
C ILE A 41 -16.47 -19.48 11.56
N THR A 42 -17.53 -19.92 12.23
CA THR A 42 -17.57 -21.17 12.98
C THR A 42 -17.81 -22.33 12.02
N LYS A 43 -16.89 -23.31 11.99
CA LYS A 43 -16.99 -24.52 11.16
C LYS A 43 -17.01 -25.74 12.08
N ALA A 44 -17.81 -26.75 11.75
CA ALA A 44 -17.78 -28.04 12.44
C ALA A 44 -16.52 -28.80 11.98
N VAL A 45 -15.67 -29.21 12.92
CA VAL A 45 -14.34 -29.80 12.62
C VAL A 45 -14.28 -31.29 12.93
N ALA A 46 -15.20 -31.79 13.76
CA ALA A 46 -15.36 -33.21 14.00
C ALA A 46 -16.79 -33.53 14.45
N ILE A 47 -17.24 -34.74 14.13
CA ILE A 47 -18.45 -35.33 14.71
C ILE A 47 -17.99 -36.49 15.59
N VAL A 48 -18.19 -36.38 16.90
CA VAL A 48 -17.86 -37.45 17.85
C VAL A 48 -19.17 -37.95 18.45
N GLY A 49 -19.60 -39.16 18.04
CA GLY A 49 -20.92 -39.68 18.36
C GLY A 49 -22.04 -38.85 17.70
N THR A 50 -22.95 -38.29 18.49
CA THR A 50 -24.07 -37.43 18.04
C THR A 50 -23.80 -35.92 18.22
N LYS A 51 -22.60 -35.53 18.66
CA LYS A 51 -22.25 -34.14 18.96
C LYS A 51 -21.27 -33.61 17.91
N THR A 52 -21.66 -32.53 17.24
CA THR A 52 -20.79 -31.76 16.34
C THR A 52 -19.89 -30.85 17.17
N LEU A 53 -18.57 -31.03 17.04
CA LEU A 53 -17.58 -30.14 17.62
C LEU A 53 -17.35 -28.98 16.65
N TYR A 54 -17.84 -27.81 17.04
CA TYR A 54 -17.61 -26.57 16.32
C TYR A 54 -16.26 -25.99 16.78
N HIS A 55 -15.38 -25.70 15.83
CA HIS A 55 -14.19 -24.90 16.07
C HIS A 55 -14.35 -23.57 15.33
N SER A 56 -14.11 -22.47 16.03
CA SER A 56 -14.14 -21.14 15.44
C SER A 56 -12.83 -20.87 14.71
N TYR A 57 -12.79 -21.14 13.40
CA TYR A 57 -11.69 -20.65 12.56
C TYR A 57 -11.96 -19.18 12.23
N ALA A 58 -11.35 -18.30 13.02
CA ALA A 58 -11.37 -16.87 12.73
C ALA A 58 -10.26 -16.53 11.73
N ALA A 59 -10.60 -16.24 10.47
CA ALA A 59 -9.66 -15.69 9.49
C ALA A 59 -9.44 -14.21 9.82
N LYS A 60 -8.27 -13.89 10.38
CA LYS A 60 -7.88 -12.51 10.74
C LYS A 60 -6.70 -12.08 9.89
N PHE A 61 -6.64 -10.80 9.51
CA PHE A 61 -5.52 -10.23 8.76
C PHE A 61 -4.15 -10.46 9.42
N HIS A 62 -4.10 -10.57 10.76
CA HIS A 62 -2.87 -10.81 11.52
C HIS A 62 -2.36 -12.27 11.47
N GLN A 63 -3.13 -13.20 10.89
CA GLN A 63 -2.68 -14.59 10.75
C GLN A 63 -1.85 -14.81 9.49
N THR A 64 -1.83 -13.85 8.56
CA THR A 64 -1.09 -13.95 7.31
C THR A 64 -0.07 -12.82 7.23
N PRO A 65 1.24 -13.11 7.29
CA PRO A 65 2.27 -12.07 7.34
C PRO A 65 2.24 -11.14 6.14
N ALA A 66 1.82 -11.62 4.97
CA ALA A 66 1.66 -10.79 3.77
C ALA A 66 0.61 -9.69 3.92
N PHE A 67 -0.52 -9.99 4.57
CA PHE A 67 -1.58 -9.00 4.80
C PHE A 67 -1.19 -8.00 5.88
N ILE A 68 -0.41 -8.41 6.89
CA ILE A 68 0.20 -7.47 7.84
C ILE A 68 1.14 -6.53 7.08
N PHE A 69 2.02 -7.08 6.23
CA PHE A 69 2.96 -6.28 5.46
C PHE A 69 2.25 -5.29 4.54
N LEU A 70 1.17 -5.71 3.86
CA LEU A 70 0.31 -4.83 3.07
C LEU A 70 -0.25 -3.67 3.92
N VAL A 71 -0.81 -3.94 5.09
CA VAL A 71 -1.39 -2.89 5.97
C VAL A 71 -0.30 -1.94 6.46
N VAL A 72 0.83 -2.47 6.94
CA VAL A 72 1.96 -1.66 7.43
C VAL A 72 2.55 -0.80 6.32
N ALA A 73 2.77 -1.37 5.13
CA ALA A 73 3.29 -0.64 3.97
C ALA A 73 2.40 0.54 3.58
N ASN A 74 1.08 0.32 3.48
CA ASN A 74 0.13 1.37 3.15
C ASN A 74 -0.02 2.42 4.26
N ALA A 75 0.10 2.03 5.53
CA ALA A 75 0.09 2.96 6.66
C ALA A 75 1.35 3.85 6.69
N VAL A 76 2.52 3.29 6.40
CA VAL A 76 3.76 4.08 6.26
C VAL A 76 3.61 5.08 5.11
N ALA A 77 3.08 4.66 3.96
CA ALA A 77 2.86 5.56 2.83
C ALA A 77 1.87 6.70 3.14
N SER A 78 0.82 6.43 3.92
CA SER A 78 -0.17 7.45 4.28
C SER A 78 0.37 8.46 5.28
N ILE A 79 1.23 8.04 6.22
CA ILE A 79 1.85 8.93 7.22
C ILE A 79 2.99 9.74 6.59
N TYR A 80 3.74 9.14 5.67
CA TYR A 80 4.89 9.77 5.04
C TYR A 80 4.51 11.04 4.25
N ASN A 81 3.45 11.00 3.44
CA ASN A 81 3.02 12.14 2.61
C ASN A 81 2.73 13.46 3.39
N PRO A 82 1.96 13.47 4.49
CA PRO A 82 1.76 14.68 5.29
C PRO A 82 3.02 15.10 6.06
N VAL A 83 3.86 14.15 6.52
CA VAL A 83 5.14 14.48 7.18
C VAL A 83 6.06 15.23 6.23
N VAL A 84 6.14 14.81 4.96
CA VAL A 84 6.89 15.50 3.92
C VAL A 84 6.40 16.94 3.72
N LEU A 85 5.08 17.15 3.64
CA LEU A 85 4.49 18.48 3.48
C LEU A 85 4.81 19.38 4.68
N LEU A 86 4.70 18.86 5.90
CA LEU A 86 5.06 19.59 7.11
C LEU A 86 6.54 19.95 7.14
N CYS A 87 7.43 18.99 6.87
CA CYS A 87 8.87 19.23 6.84
C CYS A 87 9.28 20.27 5.80
N SER A 88 8.60 20.32 4.64
CA SER A 88 8.86 21.33 3.61
C SER A 88 8.59 22.76 4.06
N PHE A 89 7.67 22.94 5.03
CA PHE A 89 7.34 24.24 5.60
C PHE A 89 8.38 24.73 6.62
N PHE A 90 9.01 23.82 7.37
CA PHE A 90 9.94 24.15 8.45
C PHE A 90 11.42 24.18 8.01
N SER A 91 11.79 23.52 6.91
CA SER A 91 13.20 23.35 6.55
C SER A 91 13.79 24.55 5.77
N LYS A 92 14.86 25.13 6.28
CA LYS A 92 15.62 26.24 5.64
C LYS A 92 16.70 25.76 4.65
N GLY A 93 17.06 24.47 4.66
CA GLY A 93 18.11 23.88 3.82
C GLY A 93 17.55 23.04 2.67
N LYS A 94 17.47 23.61 1.46
CA LYS A 94 16.69 23.05 0.34
C LYS A 94 17.36 21.87 -0.38
N ALA A 95 18.70 21.88 -0.52
CA ALA A 95 19.40 20.88 -1.35
C ALA A 95 19.40 19.47 -0.72
N LEU A 96 19.80 19.35 0.55
CA LEU A 96 19.83 18.07 1.26
C LEU A 96 18.41 17.50 1.47
N HIS A 97 17.45 18.39 1.73
CA HIS A 97 16.03 18.04 1.89
C HIS A 97 15.44 17.42 0.62
N ASN A 98 15.71 18.03 -0.55
CA ASN A 98 15.21 17.52 -1.83
C ASN A 98 15.80 16.17 -2.22
N MET A 99 17.06 15.90 -1.87
CA MET A 99 17.70 14.58 -2.08
C MET A 99 17.06 13.50 -1.19
N MET A 100 16.88 13.79 0.10
CA MET A 100 16.25 12.87 1.05
C MET A 100 14.80 12.56 0.66
N LEU A 101 14.07 13.55 0.15
CA LEU A 101 12.71 13.37 -0.35
C LEU A 101 12.63 12.37 -1.50
N ARG A 102 13.48 12.51 -2.52
CA ARG A 102 13.49 11.59 -3.68
C ARG A 102 13.80 10.16 -3.26
N TYR A 103 14.77 9.98 -2.37
CA TYR A 103 15.11 8.65 -1.86
C TYR A 103 13.95 8.05 -1.07
N THR A 104 13.31 8.83 -0.20
CA THR A 104 12.22 8.32 0.64
C THR A 104 10.96 8.07 -0.19
N ASP A 105 10.66 8.88 -1.21
CA ASP A 105 9.56 8.65 -2.17
C ASP A 105 9.77 7.30 -2.90
N LEU A 106 11.00 7.00 -3.33
CA LEU A 106 11.35 5.73 -3.97
C LEU A 106 11.16 4.53 -3.02
N VAL A 107 11.59 4.67 -1.76
CA VAL A 107 11.42 3.62 -0.73
C VAL A 107 9.93 3.36 -0.48
N VAL A 108 9.11 4.41 -0.39
CA VAL A 108 7.66 4.27 -0.17
C VAL A 108 6.98 3.60 -1.35
N PHE A 109 7.35 3.95 -2.59
CA PHE A 109 6.90 3.23 -3.78
C PHE A 109 7.28 1.74 -3.72
N ALA A 110 8.55 1.43 -3.43
CA ALA A 110 9.02 0.04 -3.40
C ALA A 110 8.31 -0.79 -2.32
N VAL A 111 8.15 -0.23 -1.11
CA VAL A 111 7.48 -0.89 0.02
C VAL A 111 5.98 -1.11 -0.28
N THR A 112 5.29 -0.14 -0.87
CA THR A 112 3.87 -0.30 -1.24
C THR A 112 3.67 -1.30 -2.38
N ALA A 113 4.50 -1.27 -3.42
CA ALA A 113 4.44 -2.20 -4.53
C ALA A 113 4.73 -3.65 -4.09
N THR A 114 5.76 -3.86 -3.27
CA THR A 114 6.10 -5.19 -2.73
C THR A 114 5.03 -5.69 -1.76
N GLY A 115 4.46 -4.81 -0.94
CA GLY A 115 3.32 -5.12 -0.06
C GLY A 115 2.09 -5.57 -0.85
N ALA A 116 1.74 -4.84 -1.91
CA ALA A 116 0.64 -5.18 -2.82
C ALA A 116 0.87 -6.54 -3.50
N ALA A 117 2.08 -6.78 -4.02
CA ALA A 117 2.44 -8.06 -4.65
C ALA A 117 2.39 -9.25 -3.67
N ALA A 118 2.85 -9.07 -2.44
CA ALA A 118 2.75 -10.10 -1.39
C ALA A 118 1.29 -10.37 -1.01
N GLY A 119 0.46 -9.33 -0.92
CA GLY A 119 -0.97 -9.47 -0.68
C GLY A 119 -1.67 -10.22 -1.82
N ALA A 120 -1.34 -9.89 -3.07
CA ALA A 120 -1.89 -10.51 -4.26
C ALA A 120 -1.57 -12.00 -4.35
N SER A 121 -0.33 -12.41 -4.03
CA SER A 121 0.04 -13.83 -4.05
C SER A 121 -0.76 -14.64 -3.03
N MET A 122 -0.99 -14.10 -1.83
CA MET A 122 -1.84 -14.73 -0.83
C MET A 122 -3.32 -14.72 -1.19
N ALA A 123 -3.80 -13.68 -1.89
CA ALA A 123 -5.16 -13.65 -2.42
C ALA A 123 -5.39 -14.74 -3.47
N GLU A 124 -4.42 -14.94 -4.38
CA GLU A 124 -4.47 -16.01 -5.38
C GLU A 124 -4.48 -17.40 -4.73
N LEU A 125 -3.60 -17.62 -3.74
CA LEU A 125 -3.60 -18.83 -2.91
C LEU A 125 -4.94 -19.02 -2.17
N GLY A 126 -5.57 -17.92 -1.72
CA GLY A 126 -6.87 -17.96 -1.07
C GLY A 126 -8.02 -18.32 -2.01
N ARG A 127 -7.94 -17.91 -3.28
CA ARG A 127 -9.01 -18.07 -4.28
C ARG A 127 -8.93 -19.40 -5.01
N ASN A 128 -7.74 -19.75 -5.50
CA ASN A 128 -7.54 -20.94 -6.33
C ASN A 128 -6.99 -22.12 -5.51
N GLY A 129 -6.38 -21.86 -4.35
CA GLY A 129 -5.68 -22.88 -3.59
C GLY A 129 -4.41 -23.38 -4.31
N ASN A 130 -3.74 -24.34 -3.70
CA ASN A 130 -2.66 -25.08 -4.34
C ASN A 130 -2.60 -26.52 -3.80
N LEU A 131 -3.01 -27.48 -4.62
CA LEU A 131 -3.01 -28.91 -4.28
C LEU A 131 -1.61 -29.42 -3.89
N HIS A 132 -0.55 -28.94 -4.57
CA HIS A 132 0.83 -29.35 -4.29
C HIS A 132 1.30 -28.89 -2.91
N ALA A 133 0.84 -27.71 -2.47
CA ALA A 133 1.11 -27.19 -1.12
C ALA A 133 0.06 -27.64 -0.09
N ARG A 134 -0.91 -28.49 -0.47
CA ARG A 134 -2.08 -28.87 0.34
C ARG A 134 -2.89 -27.66 0.84
N TRP A 135 -2.88 -26.57 0.09
CA TRP A 135 -3.60 -25.35 0.43
C TRP A 135 -5.01 -25.39 -0.20
N SER A 136 -6.03 -25.54 0.65
CA SER A 136 -7.43 -25.51 0.21
C SER A 136 -7.91 -24.07 0.00
N PRO A 137 -8.76 -23.80 -1.02
CA PRO A 137 -9.32 -22.47 -1.23
C PRO A 137 -10.10 -22.02 0.02
N ILE A 138 -9.80 -20.80 0.48
CA ILE A 138 -10.39 -20.20 1.69
C ILE A 138 -11.53 -19.25 1.29
N CYS A 139 -11.45 -18.65 0.10
CA CYS A 139 -12.42 -17.65 -0.37
C CYS A 139 -13.84 -18.22 -0.57
N ASP A 140 -14.00 -19.52 -0.83
CA ASP A 140 -15.31 -20.19 -0.89
C ASP A 140 -16.07 -20.10 0.43
N GLN A 141 -15.34 -20.05 1.54
CA GLN A 141 -15.92 -20.01 2.88
C GLN A 141 -15.99 -18.58 3.40
N PHE A 142 -14.98 -17.75 3.10
CA PHE A 142 -14.84 -16.39 3.59
C PHE A 142 -14.95 -15.35 2.45
N GLY A 143 -16.04 -15.41 1.67
CA GLY A 143 -16.22 -14.55 0.50
C GLY A 143 -16.17 -13.04 0.79
N GLY A 144 -16.77 -12.60 1.91
CA GLY A 144 -16.74 -11.18 2.31
C GLY A 144 -15.32 -10.67 2.64
N PHE A 145 -14.54 -11.46 3.39
CA PHE A 145 -13.14 -11.16 3.69
C PHE A 145 -12.32 -11.09 2.41
N CYS A 146 -12.50 -12.08 1.51
CA CYS A 146 -11.77 -12.19 0.26
C CYS A 146 -12.09 -11.03 -0.70
N LEU A 147 -13.36 -10.65 -0.83
CA LEU A 147 -13.76 -9.49 -1.63
C LEU A 147 -13.14 -8.20 -1.09
N ARG A 148 -13.17 -8.00 0.23
CA ARG A 148 -12.64 -6.79 0.85
C ARG A 148 -11.10 -6.76 0.82
N SER A 149 -10.42 -7.91 0.89
CA SER A 149 -8.97 -7.99 0.67
C SER A 149 -8.60 -7.70 -0.78
N ASP A 150 -9.35 -8.22 -1.76
CA ASP A 150 -9.12 -7.95 -3.18
C ASP A 150 -9.22 -6.44 -3.47
N VAL A 151 -10.26 -5.79 -2.96
CA VAL A 151 -10.44 -4.33 -3.09
C VAL A 151 -9.28 -3.58 -2.42
N ALA A 152 -8.82 -4.03 -1.24
CA ALA A 152 -7.68 -3.41 -0.56
C ALA A 152 -6.38 -3.54 -1.36
N ILE A 153 -6.11 -4.72 -1.93
CA ILE A 153 -4.93 -5.00 -2.76
C ILE A 153 -4.97 -4.16 -4.03
N ALA A 154 -6.13 -4.11 -4.71
CA ALA A 154 -6.33 -3.29 -5.89
C ALA A 154 -6.10 -1.79 -5.60
N ALA A 155 -6.67 -1.29 -4.49
CA ALA A 155 -6.44 0.09 -4.04
C ALA A 155 -4.96 0.37 -3.74
N SER A 156 -4.24 -0.60 -3.17
CA SER A 156 -2.80 -0.48 -2.91
C SER A 156 -1.98 -0.41 -4.21
N PHE A 157 -2.31 -1.21 -5.23
CA PHE A 157 -1.66 -1.11 -6.55
C PHE A 157 -1.90 0.24 -7.21
N VAL A 158 -3.11 0.79 -7.13
CA VAL A 158 -3.40 2.15 -7.63
C VAL A 158 -2.58 3.18 -6.86
N GLY A 159 -2.49 3.05 -5.53
CA GLY A 159 -1.64 3.91 -4.70
C GLY A 159 -0.16 3.82 -5.06
N ALA A 160 0.37 2.63 -5.33
CA ALA A 160 1.75 2.44 -5.76
C ALA A 160 2.01 3.03 -7.15
N PHE A 161 1.07 2.88 -8.08
CA PHE A 161 1.14 3.48 -9.41
C PHE A 161 1.16 5.01 -9.35
N LEU A 162 0.36 5.62 -8.47
CA LEU A 162 0.40 7.06 -8.24
C LEU A 162 1.75 7.53 -7.67
N HIS A 163 2.36 6.78 -6.75
CA HIS A 163 3.71 7.07 -6.27
C HIS A 163 4.75 6.95 -7.40
N MET A 164 4.61 5.99 -8.31
CA MET A 164 5.47 5.86 -9.49
C MET A 164 5.37 7.10 -10.39
N ILE A 165 4.16 7.56 -10.70
CA ILE A 165 3.95 8.79 -11.48
C ILE A 165 4.58 9.99 -10.77
N LEU A 166 4.41 10.09 -9.45
CA LEU A 166 4.99 11.16 -8.66
C LEU A 166 6.52 11.18 -8.74
N ILE A 167 7.17 10.02 -8.66
CA ILE A 167 8.62 9.89 -8.84
C ILE A 167 9.03 10.29 -10.26
N ALA A 168 8.30 9.83 -11.28
CA ALA A 168 8.60 10.14 -12.68
C ALA A 168 8.54 11.64 -12.96
N VAL A 169 7.49 12.33 -12.49
CA VAL A 169 7.36 13.79 -12.61
C VAL A 169 8.51 14.47 -11.85
N SER A 170 8.77 14.07 -10.60
CA SER A 170 9.85 14.65 -9.80
C SER A 170 11.25 14.50 -10.43
N LEU A 171 11.51 13.39 -11.12
CA LEU A 171 12.76 13.15 -11.82
C LEU A 171 12.86 13.94 -13.13
N ALA A 172 11.78 14.01 -13.92
CA ALA A 172 11.75 14.77 -15.17
C ALA A 172 12.16 16.23 -14.94
N ASP A 173 11.64 16.86 -13.88
CA ASP A 173 12.00 18.24 -13.53
C ASP A 173 13.47 18.37 -13.08
N GLY A 174 14.02 17.36 -12.40
CA GLY A 174 15.44 17.34 -12.02
C GLY A 174 16.38 17.20 -13.22
N ILE A 175 15.97 16.48 -14.26
CA ILE A 175 16.75 16.34 -15.51
C ILE A 175 16.71 17.66 -16.31
N GLN A 176 15.55 18.32 -16.35
CA GLN A 176 15.39 19.60 -17.04
C GLN A 176 16.31 20.70 -16.48
N THR A 177 16.57 20.67 -15.16
CA THR A 177 17.52 21.59 -14.53
C THR A 177 18.98 21.28 -14.88
N SER A 178 19.34 20.01 -15.06
CA SER A 178 20.71 19.60 -15.39
C SER A 178 21.07 19.79 -16.87
N SER A 179 20.08 19.89 -17.77
CA SER A 179 20.30 20.10 -19.21
C SER A 179 20.45 21.57 -19.60
N LYS A 180 20.21 22.51 -18.67
CA LYS A 180 20.36 23.95 -18.90
C LYS A 180 21.71 24.51 -18.42
N ASP A 181 22.52 23.66 -17.79
CA ASP A 181 23.91 23.91 -17.42
C ASP A 181 24.86 23.34 -18.47
#